data_AF-A0A7C6X937-F1
#
_entry.id   AF-A0A7C6X937-F1
#
_cell.length_a   1.000
_cell.length_b   1.000
_cell.length_c   1.000
_cell.angle_alpha   90.00
_cell.angle_beta   90.00
_cell.angle_gamma   90.00
#
_symmetry.space_group_name_H-M   'P 1'
#
loop_
_entity.id
_entity.type
_entity.pdbx_description
1 polymer ?
#
loop_
_entity_poly.entity_id
_entity_poly.type
_entity_poly.pdbx_seq_one_letter_code
_entity_poly.pdbx_strand_id
1 'polypeptide(L)'
;GVLALREKYKDRMTLQLVAFPQEGILKDPGCDKLMDEAMAMGCDIVGGMPANEATLEDSLAHVKYCFDLAEKYDADVDMHVDETDDPFYRTLEMVADETIRRGWQGRVTAGHTCALAAYDDHYAAYVIEKVARAGIHMITNPVTNLMLQGRLDKQPIRRGITRVKELLESGVNVSFGQDCVNDTFYPLGSADMLQVANITVHAAQMSLPPELEKVFDMITVDANKIMNLEGYGLEEGKTANLLVIDAKNIREAMAMAPNRPYVIREGRIIVRNERTTEYC
;
A
#
# COMPACT_ATOMS: atom_id res chain seq x y z
N GLY A 1 -21.03 -4.10 -8.20
CA GLY A 1 -19.99 -3.84 -7.18
C GLY A 1 -18.65 -4.38 -7.63
N VAL A 2 -17.63 -4.31 -6.76
CA VAL A 2 -16.23 -4.65 -7.07
C VAL A 2 -16.01 -6.12 -7.48
N LEU A 3 -16.82 -7.07 -6.98
CA LEU A 3 -16.76 -8.48 -7.39
C LEU A 3 -17.04 -8.68 -8.89
N ALA A 4 -18.03 -7.97 -9.42
CA ALA A 4 -18.35 -8.01 -10.85
C ALA A 4 -17.25 -7.36 -11.70
N LEU A 5 -16.53 -6.37 -11.15
CA LEU A 5 -15.36 -5.77 -11.80
C LEU A 5 -14.22 -6.79 -11.89
N ARG A 6 -13.93 -7.51 -10.78
CA ARG A 6 -12.93 -8.58 -10.76
C ARG A 6 -13.17 -9.61 -11.86
N GLU A 7 -14.41 -10.09 -11.98
CA GLU A 7 -14.77 -11.06 -13.03
C GLU A 7 -14.63 -10.47 -14.44
N LYS A 8 -15.08 -9.23 -14.66
CA LYS A 8 -15.02 -8.56 -15.97
C LYS A 8 -13.59 -8.33 -16.47
N TYR A 9 -12.62 -8.15 -15.56
CA TYR A 9 -11.25 -7.76 -15.90
C TYR A 9 -10.20 -8.84 -15.62
N LYS A 10 -10.59 -10.06 -15.24
CA LYS A 10 -9.67 -11.17 -14.91
C LYS A 10 -8.65 -11.52 -16.01
N ASP A 11 -9.03 -11.32 -17.28
CA ASP A 11 -8.16 -11.55 -18.44
C ASP A 11 -7.17 -10.39 -18.70
N ARG A 12 -7.25 -9.31 -17.91
CA ARG A 12 -6.43 -8.10 -18.05
C ARG A 12 -5.58 -7.80 -16.81
N MET A 13 -6.12 -8.06 -15.63
CA MET A 13 -5.44 -7.82 -14.36
C MET A 13 -5.92 -8.80 -13.29
N THR A 14 -5.06 -9.04 -12.31
CA THR A 14 -5.43 -9.73 -11.07
C THR A 14 -5.84 -8.69 -10.05
N LEU A 15 -6.99 -8.89 -9.42
CA LEU A 15 -7.55 -7.97 -8.42
C LEU A 15 -7.76 -8.70 -7.10
N GLN A 16 -7.11 -8.21 -6.05
CA GLN A 16 -7.43 -8.55 -4.65
C GLN A 16 -8.38 -7.50 -4.09
N LEU A 17 -9.41 -7.96 -3.38
CA LEU A 17 -10.47 -7.12 -2.82
C LEU A 17 -10.37 -7.09 -1.30
N VAL A 18 -10.31 -5.89 -0.73
CA VAL A 18 -10.29 -5.67 0.71
C VAL A 18 -11.70 -5.32 1.20
N ALA A 19 -12.21 -6.01 2.21
CA ALA A 19 -13.41 -5.58 2.93
C ALA A 19 -13.02 -4.41 3.85
N PHE A 20 -13.37 -3.17 3.51
CA PHE A 20 -12.83 -1.98 4.16
C PHE A 20 -13.91 -1.16 4.91
N PRO A 21 -13.80 -1.01 6.24
CA PRO A 21 -14.77 -0.30 7.06
C PRO A 21 -14.44 1.20 7.15
N GLN A 22 -14.72 1.95 6.08
CA GLN A 22 -14.41 3.39 5.98
C GLN A 22 -14.96 4.22 7.14
N GLU A 23 -16.13 3.88 7.68
CA GLU A 23 -16.75 4.61 8.79
C GLU A 23 -16.40 4.02 10.17
N GLY A 24 -15.39 3.14 10.26
CA GLY A 24 -15.09 2.41 11.49
C GLY A 24 -16.02 1.21 11.70
N ILE A 25 -15.63 0.28 12.56
CA ILE A 25 -16.39 -0.94 12.87
C ILE A 25 -17.24 -0.74 14.12
N LEU A 26 -16.69 -0.10 15.15
CA LEU A 26 -17.35 0.04 16.44
C LEU A 26 -18.27 1.27 16.45
N LYS A 27 -17.83 2.37 15.82
CA LYS A 27 -18.63 3.60 15.76
C LYS A 27 -19.76 3.59 14.74
N ASP A 28 -19.74 2.67 13.76
CA ASP A 28 -20.80 2.51 12.74
C ASP A 28 -21.64 1.25 13.01
N PRO A 29 -22.87 1.38 13.54
CA PRO A 29 -23.70 0.23 13.91
C PRO A 29 -24.03 -0.69 12.73
N GLY A 30 -23.58 -1.95 12.82
CA GLY A 30 -23.82 -2.99 11.81
C GLY A 30 -22.68 -3.18 10.82
N CYS A 31 -21.63 -2.37 10.90
CA CYS A 31 -20.43 -2.52 10.07
C CYS A 31 -19.75 -3.89 10.28
N ASP A 32 -19.76 -4.41 11.49
CA ASP A 32 -19.31 -5.78 11.82
C ASP A 32 -19.97 -6.84 10.91
N LYS A 33 -21.31 -6.79 10.79
CA LYS A 33 -22.07 -7.73 9.95
C LYS A 33 -21.77 -7.54 8.47
N LEU A 34 -21.61 -6.29 8.02
CA LEU A 34 -21.27 -5.97 6.62
C LEU A 34 -19.87 -6.47 6.25
N MET A 35 -18.92 -6.36 7.18
CA MET A 35 -17.57 -6.91 7.01
C MET A 35 -17.61 -8.44 6.89
N ASP A 36 -18.38 -9.11 7.75
CA ASP A 36 -18.57 -10.56 7.67
C ASP A 36 -19.22 -11.01 6.37
N GLU A 37 -20.27 -10.29 5.94
CA GLU A 37 -20.96 -10.54 4.66
C GLU A 37 -20.04 -10.32 3.47
N ALA A 38 -19.23 -9.24 3.46
CA ALA A 38 -18.28 -8.95 2.39
C ALA A 38 -17.23 -10.06 2.25
N MET A 39 -16.69 -10.56 3.37
CA MET A 39 -15.77 -11.69 3.36
C MET A 39 -16.47 -12.97 2.86
N ALA A 40 -17.68 -13.27 3.33
CA ALA A 40 -18.47 -14.42 2.87
C ALA A 40 -18.82 -14.35 1.37
N MET A 41 -18.99 -13.14 0.81
CA MET A 41 -19.22 -12.91 -0.62
C MET A 41 -17.97 -13.09 -1.49
N GLY A 42 -16.78 -13.13 -0.88
CA GLY A 42 -15.52 -13.41 -1.57
C GLY A 42 -14.56 -12.22 -1.71
N CYS A 43 -14.58 -11.27 -0.76
CA CYS A 43 -13.39 -10.44 -0.51
C CYS A 43 -12.21 -11.31 -0.06
N ASP A 44 -11.01 -10.93 -0.46
CA ASP A 44 -9.79 -11.74 -0.26
C ASP A 44 -9.08 -11.37 1.05
N ILE A 45 -9.21 -10.11 1.47
CA ILE A 45 -8.43 -9.50 2.55
C ILE A 45 -9.37 -8.79 3.53
N VAL A 46 -9.08 -8.92 4.82
CA VAL A 46 -9.77 -8.17 5.87
C VAL A 46 -9.13 -6.79 6.03
N GLY A 47 -9.93 -5.75 5.83
CA GLY A 47 -9.51 -4.37 6.03
C GLY A 47 -9.81 -3.83 7.42
N GLY A 48 -9.26 -2.65 7.69
CA GLY A 48 -9.50 -1.93 8.93
C GLY A 48 -9.02 -0.49 8.86
N MET A 49 -9.56 0.36 9.75
CA MET A 49 -9.15 1.75 9.92
C MET A 49 -9.22 2.14 11.41
N PRO A 50 -8.38 1.53 12.28
CA PRO A 50 -8.51 1.63 13.73
C PRO A 50 -8.39 3.07 14.26
N ALA A 51 -7.60 3.92 13.61
CA ALA A 51 -7.46 5.34 13.94
C ALA A 51 -8.75 6.16 13.70
N ASN A 52 -9.74 5.61 12.99
CA ASN A 52 -11.02 6.28 12.78
C ASN A 52 -12.01 6.05 13.92
N GLU A 53 -11.72 5.14 14.86
CA GLU A 53 -12.60 4.88 16.00
C GLU A 53 -12.63 6.05 17.00
N ALA A 54 -13.68 6.09 17.83
CA ALA A 54 -13.90 7.20 18.75
C ALA A 54 -12.91 7.22 19.94
N THR A 55 -12.41 6.06 20.35
CA THR A 55 -11.52 5.91 21.51
C THR A 55 -10.40 4.91 21.22
N LEU A 56 -9.31 4.98 22.00
CA LEU A 56 -8.20 4.02 21.89
C LEU A 56 -8.63 2.59 22.26
N GLU A 57 -9.60 2.44 23.16
CA GLU A 57 -10.17 1.13 23.50
C GLU A 57 -10.91 0.54 22.29
N ASP A 58 -11.70 1.37 21.61
CA ASP A 58 -12.39 0.99 20.38
C ASP A 58 -11.42 0.72 19.23
N SER A 59 -10.34 1.49 19.10
CA SER A 59 -9.27 1.22 18.12
C SER A 59 -8.64 -0.16 18.37
N LEU A 60 -8.37 -0.53 19.62
CA LEU A 60 -7.84 -1.86 19.94
C LEU A 60 -8.90 -2.95 19.67
N ALA A 61 -10.16 -2.71 20.00
CA ALA A 61 -11.26 -3.62 19.70
C ALA A 61 -11.43 -3.82 18.18
N HIS A 62 -11.26 -2.76 17.39
CA HIS A 62 -11.27 -2.78 15.92
C HIS A 62 -10.18 -3.69 15.38
N VAL A 63 -8.93 -3.48 15.81
CA VAL A 63 -7.81 -4.33 15.39
C VAL A 63 -8.12 -5.79 15.73
N LYS A 64 -8.51 -6.08 16.98
CA LYS A 64 -8.86 -7.45 17.40
C LYS A 64 -9.96 -8.07 16.56
N TYR A 65 -11.02 -7.32 16.26
CA TYR A 65 -12.12 -7.77 15.41
C TYR A 65 -11.63 -8.16 14.01
N CYS A 66 -10.81 -7.32 13.38
CA CYS A 66 -10.25 -7.63 12.06
C CYS A 66 -9.42 -8.93 12.09
N PHE A 67 -8.65 -9.16 13.15
CA PHE A 67 -7.91 -10.41 13.31
C PHE A 67 -8.81 -11.61 13.59
N ASP A 68 -9.86 -11.47 14.41
CA ASP A 68 -10.86 -12.53 14.62
C ASP A 68 -11.54 -12.91 13.29
N LEU A 69 -11.82 -11.91 12.45
CA LEU A 69 -12.40 -12.12 11.13
C LEU A 69 -11.40 -12.77 10.17
N ALA A 70 -10.15 -12.33 10.19
CA ALA A 70 -9.07 -12.91 9.39
C ALA A 70 -8.85 -14.39 9.74
N GLU A 71 -8.87 -14.75 11.03
CA GLU A 71 -8.81 -16.14 11.50
C GLU A 71 -10.01 -16.96 11.02
N LYS A 72 -11.22 -16.40 11.10
CA LYS A 72 -12.45 -17.08 10.65
C LYS A 72 -12.40 -17.46 9.16
N TYR A 73 -11.85 -16.60 8.31
CA TYR A 73 -11.81 -16.79 6.86
C TYR A 73 -10.45 -17.27 6.33
N ASP A 74 -9.46 -17.48 7.20
CA ASP A 74 -8.05 -17.72 6.82
C ASP A 74 -7.51 -16.66 5.84
N ALA A 75 -7.84 -15.40 6.10
CA ALA A 75 -7.52 -14.27 5.22
C ALA A 75 -6.30 -13.48 5.71
N ASP A 76 -5.68 -12.77 4.78
CA ASP A 76 -4.66 -11.75 5.10
C ASP A 76 -5.34 -10.46 5.60
N VAL A 77 -4.56 -9.57 6.21
CA VAL A 77 -5.03 -8.29 6.76
C VAL A 77 -4.35 -7.12 6.06
N ASP A 78 -5.11 -6.11 5.63
CA ASP A 78 -4.57 -4.85 5.08
C ASP A 78 -5.36 -3.66 5.62
N MET A 79 -4.75 -2.88 6.51
CA MET A 79 -5.43 -1.79 7.21
C MET A 79 -4.90 -0.42 6.80
N HIS A 80 -5.80 0.58 6.76
CA HIS A 80 -5.42 1.98 6.84
C HIS A 80 -5.03 2.30 8.28
N VAL A 81 -3.72 2.45 8.52
CA VAL A 81 -3.18 2.61 9.86
C VAL A 81 -2.64 4.03 10.01
N ASP A 82 -3.13 4.75 11.01
CA ASP A 82 -2.62 6.06 11.42
C ASP A 82 -2.37 7.07 10.26
N GLU A 83 -3.32 7.19 9.32
CA GLU A 83 -3.31 8.22 8.27
C GLU A 83 -3.67 9.61 8.85
N THR A 84 -2.78 10.13 9.69
CA THR A 84 -2.93 11.41 10.38
C THR A 84 -1.56 11.98 10.74
N ASP A 85 -1.52 13.28 11.01
CA ASP A 85 -0.34 14.01 11.47
C ASP A 85 -0.20 14.03 13.01
N ASP A 86 -1.15 13.42 13.72
CA ASP A 86 -1.19 13.40 15.18
C ASP A 86 -0.33 12.25 15.76
N PRO A 87 0.73 12.56 16.53
CA PRO A 87 1.66 11.56 17.07
C PRO A 87 1.08 10.66 18.18
N PHE A 88 -0.16 10.90 18.60
CA PHE A 88 -0.86 10.09 19.60
C PHE A 88 -1.72 8.99 18.99
N TYR A 89 -1.94 9.00 17.67
CA TYR A 89 -2.51 7.85 16.96
C TYR A 89 -1.42 6.79 16.76
N ARG A 90 -1.50 5.73 17.56
CA ARG A 90 -0.46 4.70 17.74
C ARG A 90 -0.99 3.30 17.46
N THR A 91 -1.91 3.21 16.51
CA THR A 91 -2.59 1.93 16.21
C THR A 91 -1.67 0.96 15.48
N LEU A 92 -0.60 1.44 14.83
CA LEU A 92 0.45 0.58 14.26
C LEU A 92 1.09 -0.36 15.29
N GLU A 93 1.32 0.12 16.52
CA GLU A 93 1.82 -0.74 17.60
C GLU A 93 0.81 -1.84 17.96
N MET A 94 -0.48 -1.49 18.01
CA MET A 94 -1.56 -2.44 18.32
C MET A 94 -1.68 -3.53 17.25
N VAL A 95 -1.58 -3.14 15.96
CA VAL A 95 -1.57 -4.08 14.84
C VAL A 95 -0.38 -5.02 14.96
N ALA A 96 0.83 -4.50 15.21
CA ALA A 96 2.02 -5.33 15.39
C ALA A 96 1.92 -6.31 16.58
N ASP A 97 1.31 -5.87 17.69
CA ASP A 97 1.08 -6.74 18.85
C ASP A 97 0.09 -7.87 18.57
N GLU A 98 -1.02 -7.60 17.86
CA GLU A 98 -1.97 -8.65 17.46
C GLU A 98 -1.36 -9.60 16.42
N THR A 99 -0.62 -9.08 15.43
CA THR A 99 0.10 -9.92 14.44
C THR A 99 0.99 -10.94 15.13
N ILE A 100 1.81 -10.50 16.10
CA ILE A 100 2.73 -11.39 16.82
C ILE A 100 1.95 -12.38 17.68
N ARG A 101 0.92 -11.91 18.41
CA ARG A 101 0.17 -12.73 19.35
C ARG A 101 -0.59 -13.86 18.66
N ARG A 102 -1.12 -13.60 17.47
CA ARG A 102 -1.97 -14.53 16.73
C ARG A 102 -1.21 -15.37 15.70
N GLY A 103 0.07 -15.10 15.50
CA GLY A 103 0.89 -15.88 14.57
C GLY A 103 0.67 -15.48 13.10
N TRP A 104 0.26 -14.24 12.83
CA TRP A 104 -0.07 -13.74 11.48
C TRP A 104 1.13 -13.08 10.77
N GLN A 105 2.35 -13.34 11.21
CA GLN A 105 3.54 -12.73 10.63
C GLN A 105 3.65 -13.03 9.12
N GLY A 106 3.95 -12.00 8.32
CA GLY A 106 4.00 -12.11 6.85
C GLY A 106 2.64 -12.12 6.15
N ARG A 107 1.53 -11.93 6.88
CA ARG A 107 0.16 -11.89 6.35
C ARG A 107 -0.58 -10.58 6.66
N VAL A 108 0.16 -9.54 7.05
CA VAL A 108 -0.40 -8.27 7.52
C VAL A 108 0.30 -7.11 6.84
N THR A 109 -0.50 -6.20 6.30
CA THR A 109 -0.07 -4.96 5.65
C THR A 109 -0.65 -3.75 6.40
N ALA A 110 0.19 -2.74 6.61
CA ALA A 110 -0.21 -1.45 7.16
C ALA A 110 0.02 -0.34 6.12
N GLY A 111 -1.07 0.24 5.64
CA GLY A 111 -1.07 1.37 4.72
C GLY A 111 -0.97 2.72 5.42
N HIS A 112 -0.45 3.71 4.70
CA HIS A 112 -0.26 5.11 5.11
C HIS A 112 0.76 5.28 6.24
N THR A 113 0.38 5.01 7.48
CA THR A 113 1.22 5.17 8.70
C THR A 113 1.89 6.54 8.83
N CYS A 114 1.18 7.58 8.38
CA CYS A 114 1.64 8.97 8.37
C CYS A 114 2.09 9.43 9.76
N ALA A 115 1.37 9.04 10.81
CA ALA A 115 1.65 9.47 12.18
C ALA A 115 3.04 9.04 12.66
N LEU A 116 3.60 7.95 12.12
CA LEU A 116 4.94 7.49 12.46
C LEU A 116 6.01 8.56 12.18
N ALA A 117 5.80 9.42 11.19
CA ALA A 117 6.70 10.54 10.92
C ALA A 117 6.59 11.69 11.94
N ALA A 118 5.51 11.74 12.70
CA ALA A 118 5.29 12.70 13.78
C ALA A 118 5.71 12.16 15.17
N TYR A 119 5.96 10.85 15.30
CA TYR A 119 6.38 10.26 16.57
C TYR A 119 7.73 10.81 17.03
N ASP A 120 7.91 10.84 18.36
CA ASP A 120 9.22 10.93 18.97
C ASP A 120 10.13 9.80 18.46
N ASP A 121 11.41 10.12 18.19
CA ASP A 121 12.35 9.19 17.53
C ASP A 121 12.58 7.90 18.32
N HIS A 122 12.60 7.97 19.66
CA HIS A 122 12.79 6.77 20.47
C HIS A 122 11.59 5.82 20.32
N TYR A 123 10.39 6.38 20.37
CA TYR A 123 9.17 5.60 20.20
C TYR A 123 9.03 5.07 18.77
N ALA A 124 9.36 5.88 17.76
CA ALA A 124 9.37 5.46 16.35
C ALA A 124 10.30 4.26 16.12
N ALA A 125 11.53 4.31 16.62
CA ALA A 125 12.49 3.21 16.50
C ALA A 125 11.96 1.92 17.15
N TYR A 126 11.36 2.02 18.34
CA TYR A 126 10.74 0.89 19.02
C TYR A 126 9.57 0.28 18.21
N VAL A 127 8.69 1.11 17.64
CA VAL A 127 7.58 0.63 16.81
C VAL A 127 8.09 -0.01 15.52
N ILE A 128 9.08 0.58 14.86
CA ILE A 128 9.70 0.04 13.64
C ILE A 128 10.33 -1.34 13.90
N GLU A 129 11.07 -1.51 14.99
CA GLU A 129 11.61 -2.81 15.40
C GLU A 129 10.50 -3.84 15.61
N LYS A 130 9.41 -3.43 16.28
CA LYS A 130 8.26 -4.31 16.51
C LYS A 130 7.57 -4.71 15.19
N VAL A 131 7.39 -3.77 14.25
CA VAL A 131 6.84 -4.02 12.90
C VAL A 131 7.71 -5.02 12.14
N ALA A 132 9.04 -4.86 12.20
CA ALA A 132 9.98 -5.80 11.59
C ALA A 132 9.85 -7.21 12.19
N ARG A 133 9.79 -7.32 13.52
CA ARG A 133 9.58 -8.59 14.23
C ARG A 133 8.22 -9.23 13.91
N ALA A 134 7.20 -8.40 13.71
CA ALA A 134 5.86 -8.85 13.31
C ALA A 134 5.81 -9.29 11.83
N GLY A 135 6.86 -9.05 11.03
CA GLY A 135 6.85 -9.36 9.60
C GLY A 135 5.74 -8.63 8.85
N ILE A 136 5.37 -7.42 9.32
CA ILE A 136 4.35 -6.60 8.67
C ILE A 136 4.93 -5.98 7.40
N HIS A 137 4.13 -5.93 6.35
CA HIS A 137 4.42 -5.14 5.16
C HIS A 137 3.89 -3.72 5.30
N MET A 138 4.57 -2.76 4.67
CA MET A 138 4.20 -1.35 4.75
C MET A 138 3.87 -0.83 3.35
N ILE A 139 2.78 -0.06 3.24
CA ILE A 139 2.45 0.68 2.03
C ILE A 139 2.44 2.17 2.38
N THR A 140 3.37 2.94 1.84
CA THR A 140 3.30 4.40 1.87
C THR A 140 2.51 4.87 0.65
N ASN A 141 1.72 5.95 0.74
CA ASN A 141 0.93 6.46 -0.40
C ASN A 141 1.30 7.92 -0.68
N PRO A 142 2.54 8.22 -1.15
CA PRO A 142 3.07 9.58 -1.12
C PRO A 142 2.28 10.57 -1.95
N VAL A 143 1.67 10.12 -3.05
CA VAL A 143 0.86 10.96 -3.94
C VAL A 143 -0.36 11.53 -3.21
N THR A 144 -1.07 10.68 -2.45
CA THR A 144 -2.21 11.11 -1.64
C THR A 144 -1.74 11.78 -0.34
N ASN A 145 -0.79 11.18 0.38
CA ASN A 145 -0.42 11.69 1.71
C ASN A 145 0.22 13.09 1.64
N LEU A 146 1.02 13.41 0.62
CA LEU A 146 1.53 14.78 0.42
C LEU A 146 0.40 15.80 0.21
N MET A 147 -0.77 15.36 -0.28
CA MET A 147 -1.94 16.21 -0.45
C MET A 147 -2.81 16.29 0.79
N LEU A 148 -2.93 15.22 1.57
CA LEU A 148 -3.84 15.17 2.73
C LEU A 148 -3.18 15.66 4.02
N GLN A 149 -1.88 15.40 4.18
CA GLN A 149 -1.14 15.70 5.39
C GLN A 149 -0.53 17.11 5.35
N GLY A 150 -0.09 17.62 6.50
CA GLY A 150 0.44 18.98 6.69
C GLY A 150 -0.60 20.09 6.56
N ARG A 151 -1.88 19.78 6.35
CA ARG A 151 -2.95 20.77 6.09
C ARG A 151 -3.24 21.70 7.27
N LEU A 152 -2.93 21.26 8.49
CA LEU A 152 -3.12 22.05 9.71
C LEU A 152 -1.83 22.73 10.19
N ASP A 153 -0.69 22.46 9.55
CA ASP A 153 0.57 23.12 9.88
C ASP A 153 0.55 24.59 9.43
N LYS A 154 1.23 25.46 10.19
CA LYS A 154 1.36 26.88 9.85
C LYS A 154 2.68 27.18 9.13
N GLN A 155 3.81 26.80 9.73
CA GLN A 155 5.16 26.87 9.16
C GLN A 155 6.18 26.29 10.16
N PRO A 156 7.14 25.43 9.73
CA PRO A 156 7.18 24.76 8.43
C PRO A 156 5.99 23.79 8.23
N ILE A 157 5.67 23.47 6.98
CA ILE A 157 4.66 22.45 6.62
C ILE A 157 5.39 21.11 6.48
N ARG A 158 4.97 20.09 7.22
CA ARG A 158 5.54 18.74 7.13
C ARG A 158 5.16 18.05 5.82
N ARG A 159 5.91 17.00 5.48
CA ARG A 159 5.57 16.13 4.33
C ARG A 159 4.43 15.16 4.64
N GLY A 160 4.39 14.65 5.87
CA GLY A 160 3.34 13.74 6.34
C GLY A 160 3.34 12.35 5.71
N ILE A 161 4.42 11.93 5.05
CA ILE A 161 4.61 10.52 4.67
C ILE A 161 5.35 9.77 5.77
N THR A 162 5.14 8.45 5.88
CA THR A 162 5.83 7.59 6.87
C THR A 162 7.36 7.56 6.70
N ARG A 163 8.07 6.96 7.68
CA ARG A 163 9.54 6.87 7.77
C ARG A 163 10.12 5.77 6.87
N VAL A 164 9.96 5.92 5.54
CA VAL A 164 10.29 4.90 4.53
C VAL A 164 11.72 4.35 4.67
N LYS A 165 12.73 5.21 4.83
CA LYS A 165 14.13 4.77 4.91
C LYS A 165 14.43 3.98 6.17
N GLU A 166 13.94 4.43 7.32
CA GLU A 166 14.14 3.75 8.61
C GLU A 166 13.47 2.37 8.64
N LEU A 167 12.27 2.26 8.03
CA LEU A 167 11.58 0.98 7.84
C LEU A 167 12.41 0.02 6.98
N LEU A 168 12.87 0.49 5.82
CA LEU A 168 13.70 -0.31 4.90
C LEU A 168 15.02 -0.75 5.56
N GLU A 169 15.69 0.15 6.28
CA GLU A 169 16.94 -0.13 7.01
C GLU A 169 16.73 -1.17 8.12
N SER A 170 15.52 -1.23 8.69
CA SER A 170 15.13 -2.22 9.69
C SER A 170 14.68 -3.57 9.09
N GLY A 171 14.78 -3.72 7.77
CA GLY A 171 14.41 -4.95 7.06
C GLY A 171 12.91 -5.11 6.79
N VAL A 172 12.11 -4.06 7.02
CA VAL A 172 10.68 -4.08 6.70
C VAL A 172 10.48 -4.04 5.19
N ASN A 173 9.57 -4.85 4.67
CA ASN A 173 9.16 -4.76 3.28
C ASN A 173 8.25 -3.53 3.10
N VAL A 174 8.71 -2.55 2.34
CA VAL A 174 7.95 -1.31 2.06
C VAL A 174 7.63 -1.25 0.58
N SER A 175 6.39 -0.94 0.24
CA SER A 175 5.90 -0.67 -1.12
C SER A 175 5.11 0.66 -1.12
N PHE A 176 4.55 1.03 -2.27
CA PHE A 176 3.68 2.19 -2.36
C PHE A 176 2.61 2.05 -3.45
N GLY A 177 1.47 2.71 -3.22
CA GLY A 177 0.33 2.71 -4.12
C GLY A 177 -0.01 4.10 -4.66
N GLN A 178 -0.83 4.11 -5.73
CA GLN A 178 -1.52 5.32 -6.18
C GLN A 178 -2.60 5.76 -5.18
N ASP A 179 -3.18 4.80 -4.45
CA ASP A 179 -4.29 4.99 -3.52
C ASP A 179 -5.55 5.52 -4.21
N CYS A 180 -5.69 6.84 -4.35
CA CYS A 180 -6.87 7.48 -4.90
C CYS A 180 -6.72 7.83 -6.40
N VAL A 181 -7.80 7.72 -7.17
CA VAL A 181 -7.84 8.11 -8.60
C VAL A 181 -9.10 8.92 -8.89
N ASN A 182 -8.93 10.25 -8.96
CA ASN A 182 -9.97 11.23 -9.24
C ASN A 182 -11.24 11.01 -8.39
N ASP A 183 -11.05 11.08 -7.08
CA ASP A 183 -12.11 10.92 -6.08
C ASP A 183 -12.15 12.11 -5.10
N THR A 184 -12.90 11.94 -4.02
CA THR A 184 -13.11 12.95 -2.99
C THR A 184 -11.86 13.32 -2.20
N PHE A 185 -10.85 12.44 -2.15
CA PHE A 185 -9.62 12.65 -1.40
C PHE A 185 -8.49 13.15 -2.29
N TYR A 186 -8.41 12.67 -3.53
CA TYR A 186 -7.38 13.07 -4.48
C TYR A 186 -7.96 13.35 -5.88
N PRO A 187 -7.87 14.60 -6.37
CA PRO A 187 -8.52 15.00 -7.63
C PRO A 187 -7.73 14.62 -8.89
N LEU A 188 -6.55 14.02 -8.75
CA LEU A 188 -5.71 13.59 -9.88
C LEU A 188 -5.59 12.05 -9.86
N GLY A 189 -4.58 11.52 -10.53
CA GLY A 189 -4.27 10.08 -10.51
C GLY A 189 -4.34 9.51 -11.91
N SER A 190 -3.18 9.10 -12.44
CA SER A 190 -3.07 8.52 -13.78
C SER A 190 -3.04 6.99 -13.75
N ALA A 191 -3.04 6.38 -12.56
CA ALA A 191 -2.77 4.97 -12.33
C ALA A 191 -1.44 4.50 -12.96
N ASP A 192 -0.45 5.39 -13.04
CA ASP A 192 0.90 5.10 -13.56
C ASP A 192 1.90 4.96 -12.40
N MET A 193 2.32 3.73 -12.12
CA MET A 193 3.26 3.46 -11.03
C MET A 193 4.66 4.08 -11.25
N LEU A 194 5.08 4.43 -12.47
CA LEU A 194 6.32 5.19 -12.67
C LEU A 194 6.16 6.65 -12.23
N GLN A 195 4.96 7.23 -12.37
CA GLN A 195 4.66 8.55 -11.82
C GLN A 195 4.66 8.52 -10.28
N VAL A 196 4.01 7.51 -9.69
CA VAL A 196 4.00 7.32 -8.24
C VAL A 196 5.43 7.10 -7.72
N ALA A 197 6.25 6.32 -8.42
CA ALA A 197 7.65 6.10 -8.07
C ALA A 197 8.47 7.39 -8.12
N ASN A 198 8.29 8.21 -9.17
CA ASN A 198 8.94 9.51 -9.27
C ASN A 198 8.60 10.42 -8.07
N ILE A 199 7.33 10.51 -7.70
CA ILE A 199 6.90 11.31 -6.54
C ILE A 199 7.47 10.72 -5.24
N THR A 200 7.51 9.39 -5.12
CA THR A 200 8.08 8.70 -3.96
C THR A 200 9.56 9.01 -3.76
N VAL A 201 10.36 9.04 -4.84
CA VAL A 201 11.78 9.47 -4.78
C VAL A 201 11.93 10.82 -4.09
N HIS A 202 11.08 11.79 -4.44
CA HIS A 202 11.12 13.13 -3.88
C HIS A 202 10.62 13.16 -2.43
N ALA A 203 9.49 12.51 -2.16
CA ALA A 203 8.84 12.52 -0.87
C ALA A 203 9.68 11.84 0.22
N ALA A 204 10.22 10.66 -0.10
CA ALA A 204 11.06 9.85 0.79
C ALA A 204 12.56 10.21 0.74
N GLN A 205 12.96 11.15 -0.13
CA GLN A 205 14.35 11.58 -0.34
C GLN A 205 15.30 10.42 -0.66
N MET A 206 14.90 9.60 -1.63
CA MET A 206 15.61 8.41 -2.09
C MET A 206 16.31 8.69 -3.43
N SER A 207 17.43 9.43 -3.40
CA SER A 207 18.09 9.99 -4.59
C SER A 207 19.37 9.27 -5.04
N LEU A 208 19.93 8.39 -4.20
CA LEU A 208 21.17 7.67 -4.54
C LEU A 208 20.88 6.55 -5.55
N PRO A 209 21.86 6.15 -6.39
CA PRO A 209 21.62 5.10 -7.39
C PRO A 209 21.01 3.80 -6.84
N PRO A 210 21.49 3.22 -5.71
CA PRO A 210 20.85 2.03 -5.13
C PRO A 210 19.43 2.30 -4.59
N GLU A 211 19.16 3.53 -4.14
CA GLU A 211 17.83 3.92 -3.67
C GLU A 211 16.85 4.01 -4.84
N LEU A 212 17.28 4.46 -6.01
CA LEU A 212 16.44 4.49 -7.22
C LEU A 212 16.07 3.09 -7.71
N GLU A 213 17.02 2.15 -7.70
CA GLU A 213 16.75 0.73 -7.99
C GLU A 213 15.74 0.18 -6.97
N LYS A 214 15.96 0.46 -5.68
CA LYS A 214 15.04 0.05 -4.63
C LYS A 214 13.62 0.61 -4.81
N VAL A 215 13.47 1.88 -5.17
CA VAL A 215 12.14 2.48 -5.43
C VAL A 215 11.41 1.77 -6.59
N PHE A 216 12.14 1.25 -7.57
CA PHE A 216 11.55 0.44 -8.63
C PHE A 216 11.16 -0.97 -8.15
N ASP A 217 11.98 -1.59 -7.31
CA ASP A 217 11.63 -2.86 -6.65
C ASP A 217 10.36 -2.73 -5.80
N MET A 218 10.18 -1.58 -5.13
CA MET A 218 9.01 -1.25 -4.31
C MET A 218 7.68 -1.31 -5.10
N ILE A 219 7.68 -1.10 -6.42
CA ILE A 219 6.48 -1.22 -7.28
C ILE A 219 6.42 -2.52 -8.09
N THR A 220 7.39 -3.41 -7.88
CA THR A 220 7.49 -4.69 -8.60
C THR A 220 7.65 -5.86 -7.63
N VAL A 221 8.88 -6.29 -7.36
CA VAL A 221 9.16 -7.50 -6.57
C VAL A 221 8.78 -7.37 -5.10
N ASP A 222 8.90 -6.18 -4.50
CA ASP A 222 8.50 -5.95 -3.11
C ASP A 222 6.98 -5.80 -2.96
N ALA A 223 6.32 -5.20 -3.97
CA ALA A 223 4.86 -5.20 -4.04
C ALA A 223 4.32 -6.64 -4.17
N ASN A 224 5.03 -7.52 -4.89
CA ASN A 224 4.64 -8.93 -4.98
C ASN A 224 4.79 -9.70 -3.67
N LYS A 225 5.69 -9.30 -2.77
CA LYS A 225 5.74 -9.92 -1.42
C LYS A 225 4.46 -9.65 -0.62
N ILE A 226 3.79 -8.53 -0.91
CA ILE A 226 2.50 -8.16 -0.32
C ILE A 226 1.36 -8.92 -1.00
N MET A 227 1.30 -8.81 -2.33
CA MET A 227 0.22 -9.41 -3.12
C MET A 227 0.28 -10.95 -3.16
N ASN A 228 1.46 -11.52 -2.89
CA ASN A 228 1.77 -12.95 -2.90
C ASN A 228 1.30 -13.67 -4.18
N LEU A 229 1.60 -13.10 -5.35
CA LEU A 229 1.15 -13.68 -6.62
C LEU A 229 2.03 -14.87 -7.02
N GLU A 230 1.39 -15.99 -7.32
CA GLU A 230 2.07 -17.17 -7.84
C GLU A 230 2.69 -16.91 -9.23
N GLY A 231 3.90 -17.45 -9.42
CA GLY A 231 4.59 -17.35 -10.70
C GLY A 231 5.00 -15.92 -11.10
N TYR A 232 5.01 -14.96 -10.16
CA TYR A 232 5.57 -13.62 -10.41
C TYR A 232 7.10 -13.68 -10.56
N GLY A 233 7.65 -12.83 -11.43
CA GLY A 233 9.08 -12.65 -11.64
C GLY A 233 9.53 -12.90 -13.08
N LEU A 234 10.77 -12.51 -13.37
CA LEU A 234 11.40 -12.63 -14.69
C LEU A 234 12.41 -13.78 -14.72
N GLU A 235 11.94 -14.98 -14.38
CA GLU A 235 12.76 -16.19 -14.32
C GLU A 235 12.14 -17.30 -15.18
N GLU A 236 12.95 -18.22 -15.69
CA GLU A 236 12.44 -19.39 -16.41
C GLU A 236 11.46 -20.19 -15.53
N GLY A 237 10.33 -20.59 -16.10
CA GLY A 237 9.25 -21.30 -15.39
C GLY A 237 8.23 -20.40 -14.70
N LYS A 238 8.44 -19.08 -14.65
CA LYS A 238 7.45 -18.10 -14.16
C LYS A 238 6.38 -17.79 -15.22
N THR A 239 5.27 -17.21 -14.78
CA THR A 239 4.17 -16.80 -15.67
C THR A 239 4.64 -15.68 -16.59
N ALA A 240 4.36 -15.78 -17.90
CA ALA A 240 4.78 -14.79 -18.90
C ALA A 240 3.93 -13.50 -18.85
N ASN A 241 4.01 -12.77 -17.74
CA ASN A 241 3.43 -11.45 -17.50
C ASN A 241 4.54 -10.42 -17.52
N LEU A 242 4.58 -9.57 -18.57
CA LEU A 242 5.71 -8.68 -18.85
C LEU A 242 5.22 -7.30 -19.28
N LEU A 243 5.98 -6.27 -18.91
CA LEU A 243 5.84 -4.93 -19.44
C LEU A 243 7.10 -4.53 -20.19
N VAL A 244 6.95 -4.13 -21.46
CA VAL A 244 8.04 -3.53 -22.22
C VAL A 244 7.97 -2.03 -22.05
N ILE A 245 9.06 -1.43 -21.57
CA ILE A 245 9.17 0.01 -21.30
C ILE A 245 10.23 0.58 -22.24
N ASP A 246 9.90 1.66 -22.94
CA ASP A 246 10.80 2.38 -23.85
C ASP A 246 11.77 3.29 -23.06
N ALA A 247 12.68 2.67 -22.32
CA ALA A 247 13.71 3.34 -21.52
C ALA A 247 14.97 2.46 -21.43
N LYS A 248 16.16 3.07 -21.29
CA LYS A 248 17.44 2.33 -21.25
C LYS A 248 17.76 1.76 -19.87
N ASN A 249 17.14 2.29 -18.83
CA ASN A 249 17.32 1.87 -17.43
C ASN A 249 16.16 2.40 -16.56
N ILE A 250 16.12 1.92 -15.31
CA ILE A 250 15.10 2.25 -14.31
C ILE A 250 15.03 3.75 -14.02
N ARG A 251 16.17 4.43 -13.92
CA ARG A 251 16.21 5.88 -13.71
C ARG A 251 15.52 6.63 -14.84
N GLU A 252 15.83 6.29 -16.10
CA GLU A 252 15.16 6.91 -17.26
C GLU A 252 13.67 6.58 -17.28
N ALA A 253 13.29 5.36 -16.92
CA ALA A 253 11.89 4.95 -16.86
C ALA A 253 11.08 5.81 -15.87
N MET A 254 11.60 6.03 -14.66
CA MET A 254 10.94 6.89 -13.66
C MET A 254 11.00 8.38 -14.01
N ALA A 255 12.03 8.83 -14.73
CA ALA A 255 12.22 10.26 -15.04
C ALA A 255 11.39 10.74 -16.24
N MET A 256 11.20 9.90 -17.26
CA MET A 256 10.78 10.36 -18.59
C MET A 256 9.34 10.00 -18.98
N ALA A 257 8.58 9.33 -18.10
CA ALA A 257 7.25 8.80 -18.42
C ALA A 257 7.23 8.13 -19.82
N PRO A 258 8.06 7.09 -20.03
CA PRO A 258 8.28 6.51 -21.35
C PRO A 258 7.03 5.83 -21.92
N ASN A 259 7.05 5.58 -23.24
CA ASN A 259 6.04 4.73 -23.85
C ASN A 259 6.14 3.30 -23.29
N ARG A 260 5.01 2.60 -23.25
CA ARG A 260 4.90 1.21 -22.81
C ARG A 260 4.37 0.41 -23.99
N PRO A 261 5.23 0.12 -24.98
CA PRO A 261 4.77 -0.39 -26.27
C PRO A 261 4.02 -1.70 -26.17
N TYR A 262 4.33 -2.55 -25.18
CA TYR A 262 3.67 -3.84 -25.00
C TYR A 262 3.38 -4.13 -23.53
N VAL A 263 2.15 -4.59 -23.28
CA VAL A 263 1.78 -5.31 -22.06
C VAL A 263 1.47 -6.75 -22.46
N ILE A 264 2.16 -7.69 -21.83
CA ILE A 264 2.03 -9.12 -22.08
C ILE A 264 1.43 -9.76 -20.84
N ARG A 265 0.39 -10.56 -20.99
CA ARG A 265 -0.21 -11.36 -19.93
C ARG A 265 -0.35 -12.80 -20.42
N GLU A 266 0.15 -13.75 -19.64
CA GLU A 266 0.12 -15.19 -19.94
C GLU A 266 0.62 -15.51 -21.36
N GLY A 267 1.70 -14.83 -21.77
CA GLY A 267 2.32 -15.01 -23.09
C GLY A 267 1.58 -14.35 -24.25
N ARG A 268 0.52 -13.57 -23.99
CA ARG A 268 -0.25 -12.85 -25.02
C ARG A 268 -0.08 -11.35 -24.87
N ILE A 269 0.14 -10.66 -25.99
CA ILE A 269 0.13 -9.19 -26.03
C ILE A 269 -1.33 -8.73 -25.85
N ILE A 270 -1.62 -8.07 -24.72
CA ILE A 270 -2.96 -7.55 -24.41
C ILE A 270 -3.09 -6.04 -24.66
N VAL A 271 -1.97 -5.32 -24.75
CA VAL A 271 -1.92 -3.89 -25.09
C VAL A 271 -0.77 -3.63 -26.07
N ARG A 272 -1.02 -2.77 -27.05
CA ARG A 272 -0.01 -2.18 -27.95
C ARG A 272 -0.15 -0.67 -27.94
N ASN A 273 0.95 0.04 -27.67
CA ASN A 273 0.97 1.51 -27.64
C ASN A 273 2.04 2.07 -28.57
N GLU A 274 1.71 3.12 -29.31
CA GLU A 274 2.64 3.87 -30.17
C GLU A 274 2.69 5.33 -29.71
N ARG A 275 3.90 5.90 -29.66
CA ARG A 275 4.13 7.31 -29.31
C ARG A 275 5.05 7.93 -30.35
N THR A 276 4.59 9.00 -31.00
CA THR A 276 5.34 9.76 -32.00
C THR A 276 5.75 11.11 -31.42
N THR A 277 7.03 11.47 -31.58
CA THR A 277 7.57 12.79 -31.23
C THR A 277 8.18 13.42 -32.48
N GLU A 278 7.68 14.58 -32.88
CA GLU A 278 8.18 15.33 -34.04
C GLU A 278 8.99 16.54 -33.56
N TYR A 279 10.20 16.69 -34.10
CA TYR A 279 10.99 17.92 -33.95
C TYR A 279 10.77 18.76 -35.21
N CYS A 280 10.07 19.87 -35.05
CA CYS A 280 9.85 20.85 -36.13
C CYS A 280 11.06 21.77 -36.31
#